data_AF-A0A661AD54-F1
#
_entry.id   AF-A0A661AD54-F1
#
_cell.length_a   1.000
_cell.length_b   1.000
_cell.length_c   1.000
_cell.angle_alpha   90.00
_cell.angle_beta   90.00
_cell.angle_gamma   90.00
#
_symmetry.space_group_name_H-M   'P 1'
#
loop_
_entity.id
_entity.type
_entity.pdbx_description
1 polymer ?
#
loop_
_entity_poly.entity_id
_entity_poly.type
_entity_poly.pdbx_seq_one_letter_code
_entity_poly.pdbx_strand_id
1 'polypeptide(L)'
;EKFVKADVGITGANAITADTGTIFLVENEGNIRFSTSAPPVHIALIGIEKILPTLKDGMRLVEVVARYAGYLAMTYVSMISGPSKTGDIEKTVVYGAHGPQELHVILLDNGRKEMAKDPVAKQALRCIRCGACMYECCVYPITTGYWGYKYMGGIGIPWTYYVAGGPEEAAPLAFTCTMCGRCRLYCPMEIDTPAVVEHIRKLLKEKGLLPRFAKEMAERVVKEGVPY
;
A
#
# COMPACT_ATOMS: atom_id res chain seq x y z
N GLU A 1 7.80 11.68 -26.10
CA GLU A 1 6.66 12.31 -26.80
C GLU A 1 5.36 12.25 -26.00
N LYS A 2 4.84 11.06 -25.63
CA LYS A 2 3.55 10.93 -24.89
C LYS A 2 3.47 11.74 -23.60
N PHE A 3 4.50 11.71 -22.75
CA PHE A 3 4.52 12.47 -21.49
C PHE A 3 4.46 13.99 -21.68
N VAL A 4 5.12 14.51 -22.72
CA VAL A 4 5.21 15.96 -22.98
C VAL A 4 3.92 16.50 -23.60
N LYS A 5 3.23 15.67 -24.38
CA LYS A 5 1.93 16.00 -25.00
C LYS A 5 0.74 15.75 -24.09
N ALA A 6 0.93 15.16 -22.91
CA ALA A 6 -0.16 14.85 -22.00
C ALA A 6 -0.58 16.10 -21.23
N ASP A 7 -1.89 16.33 -21.14
CA ASP A 7 -2.46 17.45 -20.39
C ASP A 7 -2.35 17.24 -18.87
N VAL A 8 -2.38 15.97 -18.44
CA VAL A 8 -2.42 15.61 -17.02
C VAL A 8 -1.52 14.42 -16.73
N GLY A 9 -0.74 14.55 -15.65
CA GLY A 9 -0.01 13.47 -15.01
C GLY A 9 -0.73 13.00 -13.76
N ILE A 10 -0.91 11.69 -13.61
CA ILE A 10 -1.56 11.10 -12.44
C ILE A 10 -0.58 10.16 -11.73
N THR A 11 -0.41 10.35 -10.43
CA THR A 11 0.42 9.46 -9.60
C THR A 11 -0.26 9.07 -8.31
N GLY A 12 0.23 7.98 -7.71
CA GLY A 12 0.07 7.76 -6.27
C GLY A 12 1.06 8.59 -5.46
N ALA A 13 1.42 8.08 -4.28
CA ALA A 13 2.55 8.52 -3.47
C ALA A 13 3.08 7.35 -2.64
N ASN A 14 4.34 7.39 -2.23
CA ASN A 14 4.87 6.49 -1.20
C ASN A 14 4.50 7.02 0.19
N ALA A 15 4.60 8.34 0.39
CA ALA A 15 4.15 9.05 1.60
C ALA A 15 3.74 10.49 1.27
N ILE A 16 2.99 11.13 2.16
CA ILE A 16 2.76 12.58 2.18
C ILE A 16 2.95 13.10 3.60
N THR A 17 3.55 14.27 3.80
CA THR A 17 3.80 14.80 5.14
C THR A 17 2.86 15.95 5.48
N ALA A 18 2.33 15.94 6.71
CA ALA A 18 1.31 16.90 7.15
C ALA A 18 1.88 18.30 7.44
N ASP A 19 3.13 18.38 7.89
CA ASP A 19 3.81 19.62 8.24
C ASP A 19 4.13 20.51 7.04
N THR A 20 4.60 19.91 5.94
CA THR A 20 5.07 20.63 4.75
C THR A 20 4.22 20.37 3.51
N GLY A 21 3.25 19.45 3.57
CA GLY A 21 2.48 19.02 2.40
C GLY A 21 3.33 18.29 1.35
N THR A 22 4.48 17.73 1.74
CA THR A 22 5.43 17.14 0.79
C THR A 22 5.04 15.71 0.42
N ILE A 23 4.86 15.48 -0.88
CA ILE A 23 4.64 14.17 -1.47
C ILE A 23 6.01 13.53 -1.73
N PHE A 24 6.16 12.29 -1.27
CA PHE A 24 7.33 11.45 -1.54
C PHE A 24 6.98 10.43 -2.60
N LEU A 25 7.77 10.42 -3.67
CA LEU A 25 7.73 9.46 -4.74
C LEU A 25 9.10 8.80 -4.87
N VAL A 26 9.06 7.51 -5.14
CA VAL A 26 10.24 6.66 -5.20
C VAL A 26 10.21 5.92 -6.52
N GLU A 27 11.26 6.07 -7.33
CA GLU A 27 11.34 5.49 -8.67
C GLU A 27 12.75 5.08 -9.06
N ASN A 28 12.82 4.17 -10.04
CA ASN A 28 14.10 3.63 -10.55
C ASN A 28 14.46 4.17 -11.94
N GLU A 29 13.47 4.51 -12.76
CA GLU A 29 13.65 4.78 -14.20
C GLU A 29 13.29 6.22 -14.61
N GLY A 30 12.90 7.06 -13.65
CA GLY A 30 12.48 8.45 -13.90
C GLY A 30 11.10 8.60 -14.55
N ASN A 31 10.41 7.51 -14.86
CA ASN A 31 9.04 7.48 -15.39
C ASN A 31 8.04 8.24 -14.51
N ILE A 32 8.14 8.10 -13.18
CA ILE A 32 7.29 8.86 -12.24
C ILE A 32 7.60 10.35 -12.34
N ARG A 33 8.89 10.74 -12.33
CA ARG A 33 9.31 12.14 -12.48
C ARG A 33 8.78 12.77 -13.76
N PHE A 34 8.85 12.08 -14.89
CA PHE A 34 8.26 12.58 -16.14
C PHE A 34 6.74 12.72 -16.06
N SER A 35 6.06 11.85 -15.32
CA SER A 35 4.61 11.94 -15.10
C SER A 35 4.23 13.12 -14.18
N THR A 36 5.11 13.53 -13.26
CA THR A 36 4.84 14.66 -12.36
C THR A 36 5.34 15.99 -12.87
N SER A 37 6.37 16.02 -13.73
CA SER A 37 7.03 17.25 -14.15
C SER A 37 6.75 17.66 -15.59
N ALA A 38 6.41 16.74 -16.50
CA ALA A 38 6.21 17.10 -17.92
C ALA A 38 4.79 17.64 -18.21
N PRO A 39 3.71 17.02 -17.71
CA PRO A 39 2.37 17.56 -17.89
C PRO A 39 2.16 18.88 -17.14
N PRO A 40 1.34 19.81 -17.64
CA PRO A 40 1.05 21.08 -16.96
C PRO A 40 0.25 20.87 -15.67
N VAL A 41 -0.48 19.76 -15.53
CA VAL A 41 -1.26 19.43 -14.34
C VAL A 41 -0.78 18.12 -13.73
N HIS A 42 -0.52 18.10 -12.42
CA HIS A 42 -0.24 16.89 -11.65
C HIS A 42 -1.37 16.60 -10.67
N ILE A 43 -1.96 15.41 -10.76
CA ILE A 43 -2.92 14.88 -9.79
C ILE A 43 -2.28 13.77 -8.97
N ALA A 44 -2.20 13.95 -7.66
CA ALA A 44 -1.73 12.94 -6.72
C ALA A 44 -2.92 12.31 -5.98
N LEU A 45 -3.19 11.03 -6.26
CA LEU A 45 -4.22 10.24 -5.58
C LEU A 45 -3.59 9.42 -4.45
N ILE A 46 -3.82 9.84 -3.21
CA ILE A 46 -3.07 9.36 -2.04
C ILE A 46 -4.02 8.77 -1.02
N GLY A 47 -3.77 7.53 -0.60
CA GLY A 47 -4.52 6.94 0.51
C GLY A 47 -4.22 7.66 1.83
N ILE A 48 -5.25 7.88 2.66
CA ILE A 48 -5.11 8.60 3.93
C ILE A 48 -4.13 7.93 4.92
N GLU A 49 -3.83 6.65 4.75
CA GLU A 49 -2.86 5.91 5.58
C GLU A 49 -1.42 6.33 5.32
N LYS A 50 -1.16 7.01 4.20
CA LYS A 50 0.18 7.44 3.79
C LYS A 50 0.58 8.80 4.36
N ILE A 51 -0.30 9.43 5.14
CA ILE A 51 -0.04 10.71 5.78
C ILE A 51 0.89 10.47 6.98
N LEU A 52 2.07 11.06 6.92
CA LEU A 52 3.06 11.07 7.99
C LEU A 52 3.12 12.44 8.67
N PRO A 53 3.54 12.53 9.95
CA PRO A 53 3.56 13.80 10.65
C PRO A 53 4.57 14.79 10.06
N THR A 54 5.81 14.34 9.82
CA THR A 54 6.91 15.25 9.45
C THR A 54 7.66 14.86 8.18
N LEU A 55 8.30 15.85 7.55
CA LEU A 55 9.24 15.65 6.43
C LEU A 55 10.30 14.58 6.75
N LYS A 56 10.80 14.57 7.99
CA LYS A 56 11.80 13.61 8.47
C LYS A 56 11.26 12.19 8.50
N ASP A 57 9.99 12.00 8.82
CA ASP A 57 9.34 10.68 8.78
C ASP A 57 9.20 10.18 7.35
N GLY A 58 8.90 11.07 6.40
CA GLY A 58 8.93 10.76 4.96
C GLY A 58 10.30 10.27 4.49
N MET A 59 11.38 10.98 4.86
CA MET A 59 12.75 10.57 4.52
C MET A 59 13.11 9.20 5.09
N ARG A 60 12.76 8.93 6.36
CA ARG A 60 12.97 7.62 6.99
C ARG A 60 12.19 6.53 6.28
N LEU A 61 10.93 6.78 5.92
CA LEU A 61 10.12 5.80 5.19
C LEU A 61 10.79 5.41 3.88
N VAL A 62 11.27 6.37 3.10
CA VAL A 62 11.96 6.10 1.83
C VAL A 62 13.20 5.23 2.02
N GLU A 63 14.01 5.51 3.04
CA GLU A 63 15.20 4.72 3.38
C GLU A 63 14.84 3.27 3.76
N VAL A 64 13.81 3.09 4.58
CA VAL A 64 13.35 1.75 5.03
C VAL A 64 12.75 0.97 3.87
N VAL A 65 11.92 1.59 3.04
CA VAL A 65 11.30 0.93 1.87
C VAL A 65 12.37 0.33 0.95
N ALA A 66 13.41 1.10 0.62
CA ALA A 66 14.48 0.67 -0.28
C ALA A 66 15.18 -0.60 0.20
N ARG A 67 15.62 -0.58 1.46
CA ARG A 67 16.43 -1.65 2.07
C ARG A 67 15.63 -2.94 2.20
N TYR A 68 14.37 -2.83 2.60
CA TYR A 68 13.49 -3.99 2.74
C TYR A 68 12.95 -4.52 1.40
N ALA A 69 13.03 -3.72 0.34
CA ALA A 69 12.80 -4.17 -1.02
C ALA A 69 14.04 -4.83 -1.66
N GLY A 70 15.17 -4.93 -0.95
CA GLY A 70 16.40 -5.57 -1.42
C GLY A 70 17.34 -4.64 -2.21
N TYR A 71 17.09 -3.33 -2.21
CA TYR A 71 17.95 -2.35 -2.87
C TYR A 71 18.92 -1.69 -1.87
N LEU A 72 20.17 -1.49 -2.29
CA LEU A 72 21.18 -0.79 -1.48
C LEU A 72 20.83 0.68 -1.24
N ALA A 73 20.23 1.33 -2.24
CA ALA A 73 19.71 2.69 -2.18
C ALA A 73 18.59 2.86 -3.22
N MET A 74 17.73 3.86 -3.02
CA MET A 74 16.82 4.30 -4.07
C MET A 74 17.58 5.01 -5.18
N THR A 75 17.17 4.80 -6.43
CA THR A 75 17.77 5.51 -7.57
C THR A 75 17.31 6.96 -7.62
N TYR A 76 16.01 7.21 -7.48
CA TYR A 76 15.44 8.55 -7.44
C TYR A 76 14.39 8.68 -6.34
N VAL A 77 14.40 9.85 -5.70
CA VAL A 77 13.39 10.27 -4.73
C VAL A 77 12.91 11.65 -5.14
N SER A 78 11.66 11.72 -5.57
CA SER A 78 11.01 12.98 -5.94
C SER A 78 10.20 13.51 -4.75
N MET A 79 10.55 14.71 -4.28
CA MET A 79 9.87 15.41 -3.19
C MET A 79 9.11 16.61 -3.75
N ILE A 80 7.77 16.56 -3.72
CA ILE A 80 6.91 17.57 -4.35
C ILE A 80 6.06 18.23 -3.26
N SER A 81 6.33 19.51 -2.99
CA SER A 81 5.63 20.29 -1.94
C SER A 81 4.66 21.33 -2.50
N GLY A 82 4.38 21.28 -3.80
CA GLY A 82 3.54 22.27 -4.49
C GLY A 82 3.77 22.27 -6.00
N PRO A 83 3.03 23.11 -6.74
CA PRO A 83 3.29 23.38 -8.14
C PRO A 83 4.72 23.90 -8.36
N SER A 84 5.22 23.75 -9.58
CA SER A 84 6.53 24.30 -9.95
C SER A 84 6.52 25.80 -9.75
N LYS A 85 7.52 26.32 -9.05
CA LYS A 85 7.73 27.74 -8.88
C LYS A 85 9.22 28.06 -8.92
N THR A 86 9.56 29.17 -9.56
CA THR A 86 10.91 29.75 -9.53
C THR A 86 10.82 31.18 -9.02
N GLY A 87 11.88 31.65 -8.37
CA GLY A 87 12.02 33.05 -8.00
C GLY A 87 13.06 33.69 -8.92
N ASP A 88 12.71 34.78 -9.57
CA ASP A 88 13.70 35.60 -10.29
C ASP A 88 14.60 36.36 -9.30
N ILE A 89 15.69 36.97 -9.78
CA ILE A 89 16.62 37.79 -8.99
C ILE A 89 15.87 38.91 -8.21
N GLU A 90 14.76 39.37 -8.76
CA GLU A 90 13.85 40.36 -8.14
C GLU A 90 12.88 39.79 -7.09
N LYS A 91 12.97 38.49 -6.76
CA LYS A 91 12.12 37.73 -5.82
C LYS A 91 10.64 37.61 -6.21
N THR A 92 10.30 37.89 -7.46
CA THR A 92 8.95 37.61 -7.99
C THR A 92 8.81 36.11 -8.24
N VAL A 93 7.77 35.50 -7.65
CA VAL A 93 7.49 34.06 -7.80
C VAL A 93 6.71 33.83 -9.09
N VAL A 94 7.28 33.04 -9.99
CA VAL A 94 6.62 32.60 -11.24
C VAL A 94 6.31 31.11 -11.12
N TYR A 95 5.04 30.74 -11.35
CA TYR A 95 4.60 29.35 -11.35
C TYR A 95 4.75 28.72 -12.74
N GLY A 96 5.01 27.41 -12.80
CA GLY A 96 5.07 26.65 -14.05
C GLY A 96 6.38 26.72 -14.82
N ALA A 97 7.49 27.13 -14.19
CA ALA A 97 8.76 27.33 -14.90
C ALA A 97 9.51 26.03 -15.26
N HIS A 98 9.45 25.01 -14.39
CA HIS A 98 10.25 23.78 -14.54
C HIS A 98 9.43 22.48 -14.34
N GLY A 99 8.13 22.59 -14.14
CA GLY A 99 7.25 21.48 -13.78
C GLY A 99 5.77 21.89 -13.85
N PRO A 100 4.86 21.17 -13.17
CA PRO A 100 3.43 21.38 -13.35
C PRO A 100 3.02 22.75 -12.82
N GLN A 101 2.12 23.42 -13.56
CA GLN A 101 1.49 24.68 -13.19
C GLN A 101 0.48 24.47 -12.05
N GLU A 102 -0.14 23.29 -12.01
CA GLU A 102 -1.14 22.92 -11.01
C GLU A 102 -0.81 21.60 -10.34
N LEU A 103 -1.05 21.53 -9.03
CA LEU A 103 -0.96 20.31 -8.23
C LEU A 103 -2.28 20.09 -7.49
N HIS A 104 -2.97 19.00 -7.80
CA HIS A 104 -4.20 18.58 -7.14
C HIS A 104 -3.93 17.35 -6.28
N VAL A 105 -4.25 17.43 -4.98
CA VAL A 105 -4.06 16.31 -4.04
C VAL A 105 -5.41 15.75 -3.62
N ILE A 106 -5.64 14.47 -3.92
CA ILE A 106 -6.88 13.76 -3.58
C ILE A 106 -6.55 12.75 -2.48
N LEU A 107 -7.05 13.02 -1.28
CA LEU A 107 -6.94 12.09 -0.14
C LEU A 107 -8.08 11.06 -0.18
N LEU A 108 -7.69 9.81 -0.40
CA LEU A 108 -8.61 8.70 -0.62
C LEU A 108 -8.77 7.86 0.65
N ASP A 109 -10.01 7.81 1.17
CA ASP A 109 -10.39 6.89 2.23
C ASP A 109 -10.63 5.49 1.66
N ASN A 110 -11.70 5.30 0.89
CA ASN A 110 -12.06 4.02 0.23
C ASN A 110 -11.95 2.80 1.19
N GLY A 111 -12.55 2.91 2.37
CA GLY A 111 -12.59 1.84 3.39
C GLY A 111 -11.43 1.84 4.40
N ARG A 112 -10.47 2.75 4.28
CA ARG A 112 -9.33 2.85 5.22
C ARG A 112 -9.75 3.29 6.62
N LYS A 113 -10.71 4.20 6.76
CA LYS A 113 -11.27 4.61 8.06
C LYS A 113 -11.99 3.46 8.75
N GLU A 114 -12.71 2.62 8.00
CA GLU A 114 -13.33 1.41 8.57
C GLU A 114 -12.28 0.40 9.02
N MET A 115 -11.23 0.16 8.20
CA MET A 115 -10.09 -0.66 8.62
C MET A 115 -9.38 -0.07 9.86
N ALA A 116 -9.31 1.26 9.99
CA ALA A 116 -8.66 1.92 11.13
C ALA A 116 -9.42 1.71 12.45
N LYS A 117 -10.75 1.52 12.40
CA LYS A 117 -11.59 1.21 13.56
C LYS A 117 -11.43 -0.24 14.02
N ASP A 118 -11.04 -1.14 13.11
CA ASP A 118 -10.81 -2.55 13.45
C ASP A 118 -9.53 -2.69 14.33
N PRO A 119 -9.65 -3.26 15.54
CA PRO A 119 -8.53 -3.30 16.49
C PRO A 119 -7.34 -4.13 15.99
N VAL A 120 -7.56 -5.12 15.12
CA VAL A 120 -6.51 -6.00 14.59
C VAL A 120 -6.12 -5.56 13.19
N ALA A 121 -7.08 -5.35 12.29
CA ALA A 121 -6.81 -5.06 10.88
C ALA A 121 -6.16 -3.69 10.65
N LYS A 122 -6.34 -2.71 11.57
CA LYS A 122 -5.67 -1.40 11.49
C LYS A 122 -4.15 -1.48 11.39
N GLN A 123 -3.53 -2.58 11.82
CA GLN A 123 -2.09 -2.80 11.65
C GLN A 123 -1.68 -2.76 10.17
N ALA A 124 -2.54 -3.23 9.27
CA ALA A 124 -2.26 -3.26 7.83
C ALA A 124 -2.12 -1.87 7.21
N LEU A 125 -2.70 -0.83 7.84
CA LEU A 125 -2.56 0.57 7.41
C LEU A 125 -1.13 1.10 7.58
N ARG A 126 -0.30 0.48 8.43
CA ARG A 126 1.12 0.83 8.57
C ARG A 126 1.98 0.33 7.41
N CYS A 127 1.40 -0.45 6.49
CA CYS A 127 2.14 -1.05 5.39
C CYS A 127 2.74 0.01 4.45
N ILE A 128 4.07 0.07 4.42
CA ILE A 128 4.85 0.94 3.53
C ILE A 128 5.07 0.34 2.13
N ARG A 129 4.46 -0.83 1.86
CA ARG A 129 4.52 -1.53 0.56
C ARG A 129 5.94 -1.86 0.09
N CYS A 130 6.84 -2.23 1.01
CA CYS A 130 8.24 -2.60 0.69
C CYS A 130 8.40 -4.00 0.06
N GLY A 131 7.38 -4.86 0.11
CA GLY A 131 7.43 -6.20 -0.50
C GLY A 131 8.16 -7.29 0.30
N ALA A 132 8.91 -6.96 1.36
CA ALA A 132 9.65 -7.94 2.18
C ALA A 132 8.82 -9.19 2.56
N CYS A 133 7.60 -8.99 3.06
CA CYS A 133 6.72 -10.08 3.45
C CYS A 133 6.29 -11.01 2.29
N MET A 134 6.31 -10.51 1.05
CA MET A 134 5.99 -11.29 -0.15
C MET A 134 7.17 -12.18 -0.54
N TYR A 135 8.39 -11.64 -0.51
CA TYR A 135 9.61 -12.41 -0.79
C TYR A 135 9.80 -13.58 0.20
N GLU A 136 9.43 -13.38 1.47
CA GLU A 136 9.56 -14.41 2.51
C GLU A 136 8.40 -15.43 2.54
N CYS A 137 7.34 -15.19 1.78
CA CYS A 137 6.21 -16.09 1.80
C CYS A 137 6.51 -17.40 1.06
N CYS A 138 6.05 -18.55 1.57
CA CYS A 138 6.15 -19.83 0.86
C CYS A 138 5.12 -19.96 -0.26
N VAL A 139 4.03 -19.20 -0.21
CA VAL A 139 2.96 -19.28 -1.20
C VAL A 139 3.30 -18.42 -2.42
N TYR A 140 3.81 -17.21 -2.18
CA TYR A 140 4.13 -16.25 -3.24
C TYR A 140 5.06 -16.77 -4.34
N PRO A 141 6.16 -17.51 -4.10
CA PRO A 141 7.01 -18.00 -5.18
C PRO A 141 6.32 -19.06 -6.07
N ILE A 142 5.30 -19.75 -5.54
CA ILE A 142 4.55 -20.78 -6.29
C ILE A 142 3.43 -20.14 -7.12
N THR A 143 2.77 -19.13 -6.55
CA THR A 143 1.53 -18.54 -7.08
C THR A 143 1.74 -17.17 -7.73
N THR A 144 2.78 -16.45 -7.34
CA THR A 144 3.16 -15.11 -7.82
C THR A 144 1.96 -14.15 -7.87
N GLY A 145 1.67 -13.58 -9.05
CA GLY A 145 0.57 -12.64 -9.27
C GLY A 145 -0.83 -13.23 -9.04
N TYR A 146 -0.97 -14.55 -8.87
CA TYR A 146 -2.24 -15.20 -8.60
C TYR A 146 -2.60 -15.26 -7.11
N TRP A 147 -1.67 -14.94 -6.20
CA TRP A 147 -1.98 -14.83 -4.77
C TRP A 147 -2.31 -13.39 -4.37
N GLY A 148 -3.46 -12.94 -4.85
CA GLY A 148 -4.01 -11.60 -4.57
C GLY A 148 -5.26 -11.29 -5.38
N TYR A 149 -5.85 -10.14 -5.09
CA TYR A 149 -6.80 -9.47 -5.99
C TYR A 149 -6.05 -8.27 -6.59
N LYS A 150 -6.41 -7.03 -6.24
CA LYS A 150 -5.58 -5.83 -6.51
C LYS A 150 -4.35 -5.75 -5.59
N TYR A 151 -4.46 -6.32 -4.38
CA TYR A 151 -3.36 -6.40 -3.42
C TYR A 151 -2.95 -7.87 -3.23
N MET A 152 -1.64 -8.09 -3.18
CA MET A 152 -1.03 -9.43 -3.19
C MET A 152 -0.49 -9.83 -1.82
N GLY A 153 -0.33 -11.14 -1.64
CA GLY A 153 0.26 -11.73 -0.46
C GLY A 153 -0.62 -11.68 0.78
N GLY A 154 -0.05 -12.11 1.91
CA GLY A 154 -0.76 -12.15 3.18
C GLY A 154 -1.24 -10.77 3.63
N ILE A 155 -0.39 -9.75 3.41
CA ILE A 155 -0.74 -8.36 3.70
C ILE A 155 -1.85 -7.86 2.77
N GLY A 156 -2.00 -8.41 1.57
CA GLY A 156 -3.06 -8.05 0.63
C GLY A 156 -4.46 -8.46 1.07
N ILE A 157 -4.60 -9.45 1.96
CA ILE A 157 -5.89 -9.94 2.45
C ILE A 157 -6.74 -8.84 3.12
N PRO A 158 -6.26 -8.12 4.15
CA PRO A 158 -7.01 -7.01 4.74
C PRO A 158 -7.28 -5.89 3.73
N TRP A 159 -6.34 -5.59 2.83
CA TRP A 159 -6.55 -4.58 1.79
C TRP A 159 -7.63 -4.99 0.78
N THR A 160 -7.70 -6.26 0.39
CA THR A 160 -8.77 -6.78 -0.45
C THR A 160 -10.12 -6.69 0.27
N TYR A 161 -10.17 -7.13 1.54
CA TYR A 161 -11.38 -7.14 2.35
C TYR A 161 -12.00 -5.75 2.51
N TYR A 162 -11.20 -4.74 2.87
CA TYR A 162 -11.70 -3.41 3.22
C TYR A 162 -11.71 -2.41 2.06
N VAL A 163 -10.79 -2.53 1.08
CA VAL A 163 -10.50 -1.43 0.13
C VAL A 163 -10.79 -1.81 -1.32
N ALA A 164 -10.54 -3.05 -1.75
CA ALA A 164 -10.48 -3.35 -3.17
C ALA A 164 -11.61 -4.24 -3.72
N GLY A 165 -11.97 -5.31 -3.02
CA GLY A 165 -12.84 -6.37 -3.54
C GLY A 165 -13.89 -6.90 -2.55
N GLY A 166 -13.76 -6.58 -1.26
CA GLY A 166 -14.72 -7.01 -0.25
C GLY A 166 -14.45 -8.43 0.28
N PRO A 167 -15.36 -8.94 1.13
CA PRO A 167 -15.20 -10.23 1.80
C PRO A 167 -15.09 -11.43 0.85
N GLU A 168 -15.83 -11.42 -0.26
CA GLU A 168 -15.88 -12.52 -1.22
C GLU A 168 -14.52 -12.72 -1.90
N GLU A 169 -13.93 -11.65 -2.42
CA GLU A 169 -12.59 -11.68 -3.03
C GLU A 169 -11.47 -11.93 -1.99
N ALA A 170 -11.69 -11.54 -0.73
CA ALA A 170 -10.73 -11.79 0.34
C ALA A 170 -10.72 -13.25 0.82
N ALA A 171 -11.84 -13.97 0.70
CA ALA A 171 -11.98 -15.33 1.20
C ALA A 171 -10.96 -16.33 0.61
N PRO A 172 -10.83 -16.51 -0.72
CA PRO A 172 -9.86 -17.44 -1.28
C PRO A 172 -8.42 -17.08 -0.87
N LEU A 173 -8.10 -15.79 -0.80
CA LEU A 173 -6.78 -15.31 -0.37
C LEU A 173 -6.49 -15.67 1.09
N ALA A 174 -7.48 -15.44 1.96
CA ALA A 174 -7.39 -15.71 3.39
C ALA A 174 -7.14 -17.19 3.66
N PHE A 175 -7.81 -18.10 2.95
CA PHE A 175 -7.64 -19.54 3.15
C PHE A 175 -6.48 -20.17 2.35
N THR A 176 -5.84 -19.39 1.47
CA THR A 176 -4.59 -19.77 0.81
C THR A 176 -3.36 -19.53 1.72
N CYS A 177 -3.45 -18.59 2.67
CA CYS A 177 -2.36 -18.34 3.62
C CYS A 177 -2.07 -19.56 4.50
N THR A 178 -0.81 -20.00 4.57
CA THR A 178 -0.39 -21.16 5.40
C THR A 178 -0.19 -20.82 6.88
N MET A 179 -0.35 -19.55 7.29
CA MET A 179 -0.13 -19.09 8.67
C MET A 179 1.29 -19.33 9.22
N CYS A 180 2.31 -19.46 8.35
CA CYS A 180 3.68 -19.80 8.76
C CYS A 180 4.45 -18.72 9.56
N GLY A 181 3.94 -17.49 9.66
CA GLY A 181 4.54 -16.45 10.50
C GLY A 181 5.74 -15.69 9.95
N ARG A 182 6.39 -16.16 8.87
CA ARG A 182 7.62 -15.51 8.35
C ARG A 182 7.43 -14.04 7.99
N CYS A 183 6.29 -13.67 7.42
CA CYS A 183 5.99 -12.28 7.08
C CYS A 183 6.03 -11.32 8.28
N ARG A 184 5.71 -11.79 9.50
CA ARG A 184 5.81 -10.99 10.73
C ARG A 184 7.27 -10.72 11.10
N LEU A 185 8.14 -11.73 10.97
CA LEU A 185 9.56 -11.62 11.35
C LEU A 185 10.32 -10.59 10.51
N TYR A 186 9.96 -10.45 9.24
CA TYR A 186 10.64 -9.57 8.29
C TYR A 186 9.94 -8.24 8.06
N CYS A 187 8.81 -7.97 8.74
CA CYS A 187 8.09 -6.71 8.55
C CYS A 187 8.80 -5.56 9.29
N PRO A 188 9.29 -4.51 8.60
CA PRO A 188 9.90 -3.34 9.27
C PRO A 188 8.90 -2.52 10.08
N MET A 189 7.61 -2.71 9.83
CA MET A 189 6.52 -1.98 10.47
C MET A 189 5.86 -2.77 11.59
N GLU A 190 6.46 -3.92 11.95
CA GLU A 190 5.99 -4.81 13.02
C GLU A 190 4.52 -5.24 12.87
N ILE A 191 4.08 -5.45 11.61
CA ILE A 191 2.73 -5.88 11.31
C ILE A 191 2.62 -7.39 11.53
N ASP A 192 1.77 -7.80 12.48
CA ASP A 192 1.43 -9.22 12.67
C ASP A 192 0.43 -9.68 11.60
N THR A 193 0.94 -9.88 10.38
CA THR A 193 0.13 -10.31 9.24
C THR A 193 -0.63 -11.62 9.51
N PRO A 194 -0.03 -12.67 10.12
CA PRO A 194 -0.80 -13.86 10.51
C PRO A 194 -1.99 -13.54 11.41
N ALA A 195 -1.81 -12.76 12.48
CA ALA A 195 -2.92 -12.41 13.37
C ALA A 195 -4.01 -11.61 12.63
N VAL A 196 -3.63 -10.72 11.72
CA VAL A 196 -4.57 -10.00 10.86
C VAL A 196 -5.34 -10.98 9.95
N VAL A 197 -4.66 -11.94 9.32
CA VAL A 197 -5.31 -12.94 8.46
C VAL A 197 -6.26 -13.83 9.25
N GLU A 198 -5.87 -14.28 10.44
CA GLU A 198 -6.75 -15.05 11.33
C GLU A 198 -8.00 -14.27 11.70
N HIS A 199 -7.84 -12.98 12.03
CA HIS A 199 -8.95 -12.08 12.33
C HIS A 199 -9.89 -11.92 11.13
N ILE A 200 -9.35 -11.71 9.92
CA ILE A 200 -10.18 -11.67 8.70
C ILE A 200 -10.91 -13.01 8.48
N ARG A 201 -10.29 -14.17 8.73
CA ARG A 201 -10.98 -15.48 8.65
C ARG A 201 -12.17 -15.57 9.62
N LYS A 202 -12.09 -14.97 10.81
CA LYS A 202 -13.23 -14.89 11.76
C LYS A 202 -14.36 -14.02 11.19
N LEU A 203 -14.03 -12.86 10.63
CA LEU A 203 -15.03 -12.01 9.97
C LEU A 203 -15.68 -12.69 8.74
N LEU A 204 -14.91 -13.49 7.99
CA LEU A 204 -15.42 -14.27 6.87
C LEU A 204 -16.35 -15.40 7.33
N LYS A 205 -16.06 -16.03 8.48
CA LYS A 205 -16.96 -17.00 9.11
C LYS A 205 -18.32 -16.38 9.41
N GLU A 206 -18.34 -15.20 10.03
CA GLU A 206 -19.59 -14.49 10.36
C GLU A 206 -20.44 -14.19 9.11
N LYS A 207 -19.78 -14.05 7.95
CA LYS A 207 -20.43 -13.84 6.64
C LYS A 207 -20.75 -15.14 5.89
N GLY A 208 -20.52 -16.31 6.48
CA GLY A 208 -20.79 -17.61 5.85
C GLY A 208 -19.79 -18.02 4.76
N LEU A 209 -18.69 -17.28 4.60
CA LEU A 209 -17.69 -17.42 3.55
C LEU A 209 -16.56 -18.41 3.89
N LEU A 210 -16.80 -19.36 4.79
CA LEU A 210 -15.85 -20.44 5.04
C LEU A 210 -15.81 -21.41 3.85
N PRO A 211 -14.61 -21.89 3.47
CA PRO A 211 -14.49 -22.93 2.46
C PRO A 211 -15.10 -24.24 2.97
N ARG A 212 -15.60 -25.06 2.04
CA ARG A 212 -16.28 -26.32 2.33
C ARG A 212 -15.50 -27.22 3.29
N PHE A 213 -14.20 -27.43 3.02
CA PHE A 213 -13.36 -28.29 3.85
C PHE A 213 -13.28 -27.82 5.31
N ALA A 214 -13.28 -26.50 5.55
CA ALA A 214 -13.21 -25.95 6.91
C ALA A 214 -14.54 -26.12 7.66
N LYS A 215 -15.67 -26.02 6.95
CA LYS A 215 -17.01 -26.29 7.52
C LYS A 215 -17.14 -27.76 7.92
N GLU A 216 -16.84 -28.67 6.99
CA GLU A 216 -16.92 -30.12 7.21
C GLU A 216 -15.98 -30.60 8.33
N MET A 217 -14.77 -30.04 8.40
CA MET A 217 -13.82 -30.35 9.48
C MET A 217 -14.37 -29.89 10.84
N ALA A 218 -14.94 -28.68 10.93
CA ALA A 218 -15.52 -28.18 12.18
C ALA A 218 -16.73 -29.02 12.65
N GLU A 219 -17.61 -29.44 11.72
CA GLU A 219 -18.75 -30.30 12.02
C GLU A 219 -18.30 -31.68 12.55
N ARG A 220 -17.27 -32.27 11.94
CA ARG A 220 -16.67 -33.52 12.43
C ARG A 220 -16.10 -33.39 13.83
N VAL A 221 -15.37 -32.33 14.13
CA VAL A 221 -14.84 -32.11 15.49
C VAL A 221 -15.97 -32.06 16.53
N VAL A 222 -17.09 -31.41 16.21
CA VAL A 222 -18.23 -31.32 17.13
C VAL A 222 -18.93 -32.66 17.30
N LYS A 223 -19.08 -33.44 16.22
CA LYS A 223 -19.83 -34.71 16.23
C LYS A 223 -19.00 -35.89 16.75
N GLU A 224 -17.73 -35.94 16.38
CA GLU A 224 -16.84 -37.12 16.51
C GLU A 224 -15.64 -36.84 17.43
N GLY A 225 -15.41 -35.59 17.86
CA GLY A 225 -14.30 -35.20 18.73
C GLY A 225 -12.94 -35.11 18.03
N VAL A 226 -12.89 -35.42 16.72
CA VAL A 226 -11.66 -35.41 15.90
C VAL A 226 -11.91 -34.70 14.56
N PRO A 227 -10.88 -34.06 13.97
CA PRO A 227 -11.02 -33.34 12.70
C PRO A 227 -10.90 -34.22 11.45
N TYR A 228 -10.48 -35.47 11.60
CA TYR A 228 -10.27 -36.44 10.52
C TYR A 228 -11.31 -37.55 10.56
#